data_AF-A0A246FMM8-F1
#
_entry.id   AF-A0A246FMM8-F1
#
_cell.length_a   1.000
_cell.length_b   1.000
_cell.length_c   1.000
_cell.angle_alpha   90.00
_cell.angle_beta   90.00
_cell.angle_gamma   90.00
#
_symmetry.space_group_name_H-M   'P 1'
#
loop_
_entity.id
_entity.type
_entity.pdbx_description
1 polymer ?
#
loop_
_entity_poly.entity_id
_entity_poly.type
_entity_poly.pdbx_seq_one_letter_code
_entity_poly.pdbx_strand_id
1 'polypeptide(L)' 'MVDGYQPLTDSQWQVIACLLPVQRRRRLCLRHVFNALLYVCRTGGQWRPLPAEFPAWTAVYYYCYRWQ' A
#
# COMPACT_ATOMS: atom_id res chain seq x y z
N MET A 1 -11.68 -0.60 -20.36
CA MET A 1 -11.47 0.57 -19.50
C MET A 1 -10.73 0.06 -18.29
N VAL A 2 -9.43 0.33 -18.16
CA VAL A 2 -8.64 -0.17 -17.02
C VAL A 2 -9.09 0.63 -15.81
N ASP A 3 -9.76 -0.03 -14.86
CA ASP A 3 -10.31 0.60 -13.66
C ASP A 3 -9.27 1.48 -12.98
N GLY A 4 -9.68 2.73 -12.73
CA GLY A 4 -8.93 3.67 -11.91
C GLY A 4 -8.62 3.04 -10.56
N TYR A 5 -7.51 3.44 -9.97
CA TYR A 5 -7.14 3.04 -8.62
C TYR A 5 -8.33 3.24 -7.66
N GLN A 6 -8.66 2.19 -6.91
CA GLN A 6 -9.63 2.25 -5.82
C GLN A 6 -8.96 1.86 -4.50
N PRO A 7 -9.13 2.67 -3.44
CA PRO A 7 -8.64 2.30 -2.12
C PRO A 7 -9.40 1.08 -1.59
N LEU A 8 -8.71 0.24 -0.82
CA LEU A 8 -9.30 -0.95 -0.21
C LEU A 8 -10.47 -0.60 0.70
N THR A 9 -11.56 -1.36 0.63
CA THR A 9 -12.64 -1.29 1.61
C THR A 9 -12.19 -1.88 2.95
N ASP A 10 -12.88 -1.55 4.04
CA ASP A 10 -12.56 -2.07 5.37
C ASP A 10 -12.61 -3.61 5.43
N SER A 11 -13.59 -4.23 4.76
CA SER A 11 -13.73 -5.68 4.70
C SER A 11 -12.58 -6.34 3.95
N GLN A 12 -12.16 -5.77 2.82
CA GLN A 12 -10.99 -6.28 2.08
C GLN A 12 -9.71 -6.10 2.89
N TRP A 13 -9.58 -4.96 3.56
CA TRP A 13 -8.43 -4.69 4.42
C TRP A 13 -8.35 -5.66 5.60
N GLN A 14 -9.47 -6.05 6.22
CA GLN A 14 -9.48 -7.02 7.32
C GLN A 14 -8.87 -8.36 6.90
N VAL A 15 -9.23 -8.88 5.73
CA VAL A 15 -8.68 -10.14 5.20
C VAL A 15 -7.18 -10.03 4.96
N ILE A 16 -6.73 -8.94 4.32
CA ILE A 16 -5.30 -8.68 4.06
C ILE A 16 -4.52 -8.50 5.36
N ALA A 17 -5.08 -7.74 6.30
CA ALA A 17 -4.46 -7.49 7.59
C ALA A 17 -4.21 -8.79 8.36
N CYS A 18 -5.10 -9.78 8.28
CA CYS A 18 -4.88 -11.09 8.89
C CYS A 18 -3.65 -11.84 8.34
N LEU A 19 -3.28 -11.61 7.08
CA LEU A 19 -2.14 -12.26 6.42
C LEU A 19 -0.82 -11.55 6.70
N LEU A 20 -0.87 -10.26 7.07
CA LEU A 20 0.31 -9.49 7.36
C LEU A 20 0.76 -9.72 8.81
N PRO A 21 2.07 -9.63 9.10
CA PRO A 21 2.55 -9.63 10.48
C PRO A 21 2.23 -8.28 11.14
N VAL A 22 0.95 -8.02 11.45
CA VAL A 22 0.43 -6.76 12.04
C VAL A 22 0.87 -6.55 13.50
N GLN A 23 1.39 -7.59 14.15
CA GLN A 23 1.71 -7.61 15.58
C GLN A 23 2.85 -6.65 16.00
N ARG A 24 3.62 -6.10 15.04
CA ARG A 24 4.61 -5.05 15.35
C ARG A 24 3.97 -3.68 15.46
N ARG A 25 4.32 -2.95 16.53
CA ARG A 25 4.05 -1.51 16.68
C ARG A 25 4.75 -0.74 15.55
N ARG A 26 3.98 0.00 14.76
CA ARG A 26 4.46 0.77 13.60
C ARG A 26 3.97 2.20 13.71
N ARG A 27 4.77 3.14 13.20
CA ARG A 27 4.35 4.55 13.04
C ARG A 27 3.48 4.76 11.79
N LEU A 28 3.54 3.85 10.82
CA LEU A 28 2.83 3.95 9.55
C LEU A 28 1.59 3.05 9.53
N CYS A 29 0.49 3.58 9.00
CA CYS A 29 -0.72 2.81 8.71
C CYS A 29 -0.45 1.85 7.54
N LEU A 30 -0.46 0.55 7.81
CA LEU A 30 -0.21 -0.47 6.77
C LEU A 30 -1.24 -0.44 5.64
N ARG A 31 -2.48 -0.03 5.93
CA ARG A 31 -3.52 0.15 4.90
C ARG A 31 -3.10 1.19 3.87
N HIS A 32 -2.54 2.32 4.31
CA HIS A 32 -2.04 3.36 3.41
C HIS A 32 -0.85 2.88 2.58
N VAL A 33 0.03 2.07 3.18
CA VAL A 33 1.14 1.44 2.46
C VAL A 33 0.62 0.49 1.37
N PHE A 34 -0.37 -0.35 1.69
CA PHE A 34 -0.99 -1.26 0.73
C PHE A 34 -1.73 -0.54 -0.38
N ASN A 35 -2.47 0.51 -0.03
CA ASN A 35 -3.15 1.40 -0.96
C ASN A 35 -2.16 2.06 -1.94
N ALA A 36 -1.02 2.54 -1.45
CA ALA A 36 0.05 3.07 -2.29
C ALA A 36 0.67 2.00 -3.21
N LEU A 37 0.87 0.78 -2.68
CA LEU A 37 1.38 -0.35 -3.46
C LEU A 37 0.43 -0.70 -4.61
N LEU A 38 -0.87 -0.80 -4.32
CA LEU A 38 -1.92 -1.06 -5.30
C LEU A 38 -1.99 0.04 -6.35
N TYR A 39 -1.86 1.31 -5.94
CA TYR A 39 -1.80 2.44 -6.86
C TYR A 39 -0.64 2.27 -7.86
N VAL A 40 0.57 2.01 -7.37
CA VAL A 40 1.76 1.82 -8.22
C VAL A 40 1.61 0.60 -9.12
N CYS A 41 1.14 -0.54 -8.60
CA CYS A 41 0.92 -1.76 -9.40
C CYS A 41 -0.13 -1.57 -10.49
N ARG A 42 -1.21 -0.80 -10.22
CA ARG A 42 -2.31 -0.59 -11.17
C ARG A 42 -1.99 0.46 -12.22
N THR A 43 -1.33 1.55 -11.82
CA THR A 43 -0.94 2.63 -12.74
C THR A 43 0.32 2.30 -13.54
N GLY A 44 1.15 1.36 -13.06
CA GLY A 44 2.47 1.10 -13.64
C GLY A 44 3.41 2.30 -13.54
N GLY A 45 3.05 3.29 -12.72
CA GLY A 45 3.77 4.54 -12.57
C GLY A 45 5.12 4.37 -11.87
N GLN A 46 6.00 5.34 -12.06
CA GLN A 46 7.25 5.38 -11.31
C GLN A 46 6.96 5.60 -9.80
N TRP A 47 7.79 5.02 -8.94
CA TRP A 47 7.68 5.18 -7.47
C TRP A 47 7.83 6.62 -6.98
N ARG A 48 8.56 7.46 -7.74
CA ARG A 48 8.94 8.82 -7.35
C ARG A 48 7.76 9.82 -7.33
N PRO A 49 6.91 9.91 -8.36
CA PRO A 49 5.71 10.77 -8.35
C PRO A 49 4.54 10.14 -7.60
N LEU A 50 4.77 9.64 -6.38
CA LEU A 50 3.68 9.14 -5.55
C LEU A 50 2.85 10.33 -5.05
N PRO A 51 1.50 10.29 -5.19
CA PRO A 51 0.64 11.34 -4.66
C PRO A 51 0.86 11.59 -3.17
N ALA A 52 0.77 12.85 -2.74
CA ALA A 52 1.06 13.27 -1.36
C ALA A 52 0.10 12.70 -0.30
N GLU A 53 -1.03 12.14 -0.73
CA GLU A 53 -1.96 11.38 0.13
C GLU A 53 -1.36 10.06 0.65
N PHE A 54 -0.33 9.54 -0.05
CA PHE A 54 0.34 8.32 0.33
C PHE A 54 1.58 8.55 1.19
N PRO A 55 1.95 7.57 2.03
CA PRO A 55 3.22 7.61 2.75
C PRO A 55 4.40 7.66 1.77
N ALA A 56 5.52 8.22 2.22
CA ALA A 56 6.72 8.38 1.40
C ALA A 56 7.06 7.10 0.63
N TRP A 57 7.33 7.23 -0.67
CA TRP A 57 7.58 6.10 -1.56
C TRP A 57 8.70 5.17 -1.06
N THR A 58 9.69 5.70 -0.33
CA THR A 58 10.77 4.93 0.31
C THR A 58 10.24 3.95 1.35
N ALA A 59 9.25 4.36 2.14
CA ALA A 59 8.60 3.50 3.12
C ALA A 59 7.75 2.43 2.44
N VAL A 60 7.01 2.79 1.39
CA VAL A 60 6.21 1.84 0.62
C VAL A 60 7.11 0.78 -0.04
N TYR A 61 8.20 1.23 -0.66
CA TYR A 61 9.21 0.35 -1.25
C TYR A 61 9.86 -0.57 -0.22
N TYR A 62 10.20 -0.06 0.98
CA TYR A 62 10.71 -0.88 2.07
C TYR A 62 9.76 -2.03 2.43
N TYR A 63 8.46 -1.76 2.54
CA TYR A 63 7.47 -2.81 2.82
C TYR A 63 7.30 -3.78 1.66
N CYS A 64 7.29 -3.29 0.41
CA CYS A 64 7.26 -4.14 -0.79
C CYS A 64 8.44 -5.12 -0.80
N TYR A 65 9.66 -4.63 -0.57
CA TYR A 65 10.86 -5.46 -0.53
C TYR A 65 10.87 -6.43 0.65
N ARG A 66 10.33 -6.02 1.80
CA ARG A 66 10.24 -6.84 3.02
C ARG A 66 9.19 -7.95 2.96
N TRP A 67 8.21 -7.84 2.07
CA TRP A 67 7.12 -8.81 1.89
C TRP A 67 7.27 -9.66 0.61
N GLN A 68 8.40 -9.53 -0.07
CA GLN A 68 8.82 -10.46 -1.12
C GLN A 68 9.05 -11.86 -0.53
#